data_AF-A2BKF0-F1
#
_entry.id   AF-A2BKF0-F1
#
_cell.length_a   1.000
_cell.length_b   1.000
_cell.length_c   1.000
_cell.angle_alpha   90.00
_cell.angle_beta   90.00
_cell.angle_gamma   90.00
#
_symmetry.space_group_name_H-M   'P 1'
#
loop_
_entity.id
_entity.type
_entity.pdbx_description
1 polymer ?
#
loop_
_entity_poly.entity_id
_entity_poly.type
_entity_poly.pdbx_seq_one_letter_code
_entity_poly.pdbx_strand_id
1 'polypeptide(L)'
;MQVLRRTQHGDMRKELRVRLGWGLVAVVGYILSPLSWWNDLFVNIPLAILAGKLFELAGLRFVYGFYLGYLLTNIAGMVLLVLGVGGAVKGYANRRELVKVILIAAIYSTAVYPVLVALGLA
;
A
#
# COMPACT_ATOMS: atom_id res chain seq x y z
N MET A 1 19.03 -4.54 -42.44
CA MET A 1 17.67 -4.50 -41.84
C MET A 1 17.40 -5.56 -40.76
N GLN A 2 18.06 -6.73 -40.73
CA GLN A 2 17.82 -7.75 -39.69
C GLN A 2 18.37 -7.41 -38.29
N VAL A 3 19.50 -6.68 -38.20
CA VAL A 3 20.11 -6.25 -36.92
C VAL A 3 19.20 -5.28 -36.15
N LEU A 4 18.57 -4.33 -36.85
CA LEU A 4 17.62 -3.37 -36.26
C LEU A 4 16.32 -4.04 -35.74
N ARG A 5 15.90 -5.18 -36.30
CA ARG A 5 14.74 -5.94 -35.78
C ARG A 5 15.05 -6.67 -34.48
N ARG A 6 16.29 -7.15 -34.29
CA ARG A 6 16.69 -7.86 -33.06
C ARG A 6 16.81 -6.91 -31.86
N THR A 7 17.34 -5.70 -32.05
CA THR A 7 17.42 -4.69 -30.99
C THR A 7 16.04 -4.23 -30.54
N GLN A 8 15.14 -3.94 -31.49
CA GLN A 8 13.74 -3.57 -31.23
C GLN A 8 12.97 -4.64 -30.43
N HIS A 9 13.21 -5.93 -30.70
CA HIS A 9 12.57 -7.02 -29.97
C HIS A 9 13.09 -7.19 -28.53
N GLY A 10 14.38 -6.90 -28.29
CA GLY A 10 14.99 -6.92 -26.96
C GLY A 10 14.45 -5.79 -26.08
N ASP A 11 14.35 -4.58 -26.65
CA ASP A 11 13.84 -3.40 -25.94
C ASP A 11 12.36 -3.56 -25.55
N MET A 12 11.52 -4.10 -26.45
CA MET A 12 10.10 -4.36 -26.17
C MET A 12 9.90 -5.34 -25.00
N ARG A 13 10.69 -6.43 -24.94
CA ARG A 13 10.59 -7.41 -23.84
C ARG A 13 11.04 -6.82 -22.50
N LYS A 14 12.05 -5.94 -22.52
CA LYS A 14 12.53 -5.24 -21.33
C LYS A 14 11.49 -4.25 -20.80
N GLU A 15 10.91 -3.45 -21.70
CA GLU A 15 9.79 -2.54 -21.42
C GLU A 15 8.61 -3.29 -20.78
N LEU A 16 8.20 -4.41 -21.38
CA LEU A 16 7.08 -5.23 -20.88
C LEU A 16 7.36 -5.78 -19.48
N ARG A 17 8.58 -6.28 -19.21
CA ARG A 17 8.97 -6.77 -17.88
C ARG A 17 8.90 -5.69 -16.82
N VAL A 18 9.36 -4.48 -17.13
CA VAL A 18 9.29 -3.33 -16.21
C VAL A 18 7.83 -2.97 -15.90
N ARG A 19 6.98 -2.89 -16.93
CA ARG A 19 5.54 -2.61 -16.75
C ARG A 19 4.83 -3.68 -15.94
N LEU A 20 5.14 -4.95 -16.16
CA LEU A 20 4.63 -6.06 -15.35
C LEU A 20 5.08 -5.97 -13.89
N GLY A 21 6.34 -5.61 -13.64
CA GLY A 21 6.85 -5.36 -12.29
C GLY A 21 6.05 -4.27 -11.57
N TRP A 22 5.78 -3.15 -12.24
CA TRP A 22 4.92 -2.09 -11.70
C TRP A 22 3.46 -2.54 -11.51
N GLY A 23 2.95 -3.40 -12.41
CA GLY A 23 1.65 -4.03 -12.25
C GLY A 23 1.56 -4.87 -10.97
N LEU A 24 2.59 -5.65 -10.63
CA LEU A 24 2.65 -6.39 -9.37
C LEU A 24 2.65 -5.46 -8.16
N VAL A 25 3.41 -4.35 -8.22
CA VAL A 25 3.40 -3.32 -7.16
C VAL A 25 1.99 -2.75 -6.98
N ALA A 26 1.26 -2.52 -8.07
CA ALA A 26 -0.12 -2.05 -8.01
C ALA A 26 -1.06 -3.07 -7.36
N VAL A 27 -0.91 -4.36 -7.69
CA VAL A 27 -1.70 -5.45 -7.09
C VAL A 27 -1.43 -5.56 -5.59
N VAL A 28 -0.16 -5.54 -5.18
CA VAL A 28 0.20 -5.54 -3.75
C VAL A 28 -0.37 -4.31 -3.06
N GLY A 29 -0.26 -3.13 -3.68
CA GLY A 29 -0.86 -1.90 -3.18
C GLY A 29 -2.37 -2.00 -3.00
N TYR A 30 -3.08 -2.56 -3.98
CA TYR A 30 -4.53 -2.78 -3.91
C TYR A 30 -4.91 -3.71 -2.75
N ILE A 31 -4.17 -4.83 -2.58
CA ILE A 31 -4.39 -5.80 -1.50
C ILE A 31 -4.15 -5.18 -0.12
N LEU A 32 -3.19 -4.26 0.02
CA LEU A 32 -2.90 -3.56 1.28
C LEU A 32 -3.79 -2.31 1.52
N SER A 33 -4.42 -1.79 0.47
CA SER A 33 -5.19 -0.55 0.53
C SER A 33 -6.63 -0.79 1.04
N PRO A 34 -7.25 0.24 1.66
CA PRO A 34 -8.64 0.17 2.11
C PRO A 34 -9.64 0.17 0.94
N LEU A 35 -9.18 0.27 -0.31
CA LEU A 35 -10.03 0.14 -1.50
C LEU A 35 -10.51 -1.31 -1.72
N SER A 36 -9.83 -2.27 -1.10
CA SER A 36 -10.25 -3.67 -1.07
C SER A 36 -11.17 -3.87 0.13
N TRP A 37 -12.46 -4.11 -0.10
CA TRP A 37 -13.44 -4.24 1.00
C TRP A 37 -13.14 -5.38 1.99
N TRP A 38 -12.34 -6.37 1.61
CA TRP A 38 -11.91 -7.50 2.44
C TRP A 38 -10.52 -7.31 3.09
N ASN A 39 -9.77 -6.27 2.70
CA ASN A 39 -8.39 -6.07 3.14
C ASN A 39 -8.29 -5.90 4.66
N ASP A 40 -9.23 -5.18 5.28
CA ASP A 40 -9.17 -4.94 6.71
C ASP A 40 -9.19 -6.23 7.52
N LEU A 41 -10.08 -7.16 7.18
CA LEU A 41 -10.24 -8.42 7.90
C LEU A 41 -9.03 -9.34 7.77
N PHE A 42 -8.46 -9.46 6.56
CA PHE A 42 -7.45 -10.48 6.26
C PHE A 42 -6.01 -9.97 6.24
N VAL A 43 -5.79 -8.65 6.12
CA VAL A 43 -4.46 -8.07 5.93
C VAL A 43 -4.18 -7.00 6.97
N ASN A 44 -4.95 -5.90 7.03
CA ASN A 44 -4.61 -4.78 7.91
C ASN A 44 -4.78 -5.13 9.39
N ILE A 45 -5.88 -5.77 9.82
CA ILE A 45 -6.08 -6.12 11.23
C ILE A 45 -5.02 -7.13 11.70
N PRO A 46 -4.72 -8.22 10.97
CA PRO A 46 -3.63 -9.12 11.35
C PRO A 46 -2.26 -8.43 11.47
N LEU A 47 -1.91 -7.55 10.53
CA LEU A 47 -0.67 -6.78 10.58
C LEU A 47 -0.67 -5.76 11.72
N ALA A 48 -1.82 -5.14 12.01
CA ALA A 48 -1.99 -4.22 13.14
C ALA A 48 -1.83 -4.96 14.48
N ILE A 49 -2.38 -6.17 14.63
CA ILE A 49 -2.16 -7.01 15.82
C ILE A 49 -0.67 -7.32 15.99
N LEU A 50 0.01 -7.69 14.90
CA LEU A 50 1.46 -7.92 14.95
C LEU A 50 2.22 -6.67 15.41
N ALA A 51 1.89 -5.50 14.87
CA ALA A 51 2.47 -4.23 15.27
C ALA A 51 2.17 -3.90 16.75
N GLY A 52 0.95 -4.14 17.21
CA GLY A 52 0.55 -3.99 18.61
C GLY A 52 1.39 -4.87 19.54
N LYS A 53 1.61 -6.14 19.18
CA LYS A 53 2.47 -7.06 19.94
C LYS A 53 3.93 -6.61 19.97
N LEU A 54 4.46 -6.10 18.86
CA LEU A 54 5.82 -5.52 18.82
C LEU A 54 5.95 -4.32 19.78
N PHE A 55 4.90 -3.50 19.88
CA PHE A 55 4.86 -2.39 20.84
C PHE A 55 4.82 -2.86 22.29
N GLU A 56 4.02 -3.88 22.61
CA GLU A 56 4.00 -4.48 23.95
C GLU A 56 5.38 -5.04 24.34
N LEU A 57 6.06 -5.71 23.42
CA LEU A 57 7.43 -6.21 23.63
C LEU A 57 8.43 -5.08 23.90
N ALA A 58 8.16 -3.87 23.36
CA ALA A 58 8.96 -2.67 23.61
C ALA A 58 8.51 -1.89 24.87
N GLY A 59 7.55 -2.41 25.65
CA GLY A 59 7.02 -1.74 26.85
C GLY A 59 6.03 -0.61 26.56
N LEU A 60 5.53 -0.50 25.33
CA LEU A 60 4.52 0.48 24.92
C LEU A 60 3.11 -0.14 24.98
N ARG A 61 2.06 0.70 25.02
CA ARG A 61 0.67 0.20 24.99
C ARG A 61 0.35 -0.42 23.63
N PHE A 62 -0.21 -1.64 23.65
CA PHE A 62 -0.69 -2.37 22.46
C PHE A 62 -1.50 -1.50 21.50
N VAL A 63 -2.45 -0.73 22.05
CA VAL A 63 -3.38 0.08 21.25
C VAL A 63 -2.67 1.10 20.35
N TYR A 64 -1.53 1.65 20.80
CA TYR A 64 -0.76 2.57 19.98
C TYR A 64 -0.05 1.85 18.84
N GLY A 65 0.51 0.66 19.09
CA GLY A 65 1.12 -0.16 18.05
C GLY A 65 0.09 -0.68 17.04
N PHE A 66 -1.08 -1.10 17.52
CA PHE A 66 -2.19 -1.53 16.68
C PHE A 66 -2.66 -0.39 15.77
N TYR A 67 -2.97 0.77 16.35
CA TYR A 67 -3.45 1.92 15.59
C TYR A 67 -2.40 2.42 14.59
N LEU A 68 -1.14 2.53 15.01
CA LEU A 68 -0.06 2.96 14.13
C LEU A 68 0.19 1.94 13.02
N GLY A 69 0.19 0.65 13.33
CA GLY A 69 0.31 -0.42 12.35
C GLY A 69 -0.79 -0.36 11.30
N TYR A 70 -2.04 -0.24 11.74
CA TYR A 70 -3.20 -0.11 10.86
C TYR A 70 -3.12 1.13 9.95
N LEU A 71 -2.70 2.28 10.49
CA LEU A 71 -2.55 3.50 9.71
C LEU A 71 -1.43 3.36 8.67
N LEU A 72 -0.28 2.79 9.08
CA LEU A 72 0.87 2.61 8.21
C LEU A 72 0.61 1.61 7.09
N THR A 73 -0.10 0.51 7.35
CA THR A 73 -0.44 -0.47 6.29
C THR A 73 -1.37 0.15 5.25
N ASN A 74 -2.36 0.93 5.67
CA ASN A 74 -3.26 1.65 4.77
C ASN A 74 -2.54 2.69 3.91
N ILE A 75 -1.68 3.51 4.52
CA ILE A 75 -0.86 4.49 3.80
C ILE A 75 0.07 3.78 2.82
N ALA A 76 0.74 2.71 3.26
CA ALA A 76 1.63 1.93 2.41
C ALA A 76 0.89 1.31 1.22
N GLY A 77 -0.29 0.72 1.43
CA GLY A 77 -1.12 0.16 0.36
C GLY A 77 -1.47 1.20 -0.70
N MET A 78 -1.91 2.38 -0.25
CA MET A 78 -2.27 3.48 -1.16
C MET A 78 -1.05 4.08 -1.90
N VAL A 79 0.10 4.19 -1.24
CA VAL A 79 1.36 4.59 -1.87
C VAL A 79 1.79 3.60 -2.95
N LEU A 80 1.81 2.31 -2.61
CA LEU A 80 2.20 1.24 -3.54
C LEU A 80 1.24 1.20 -4.74
N LEU A 81 -0.06 1.39 -4.52
CA LEU A 81 -1.04 1.42 -5.60
C LEU A 81 -0.76 2.56 -6.59
N VAL A 82 -0.55 3.79 -6.10
CA VAL A 82 -0.25 4.95 -6.97
C VAL A 82 1.07 4.79 -7.70
N LEU A 83 2.10 4.28 -7.01
CA LEU A 83 3.40 4.00 -7.61
C LEU A 83 3.29 2.92 -8.70
N GLY A 84 2.60 1.82 -8.41
CA GLY A 84 2.40 0.71 -9.33
C GLY A 84 1.60 1.11 -10.56
N VAL A 85 0.46 1.78 -10.38
CA VAL A 85 -0.36 2.27 -11.50
C VAL A 85 0.39 3.32 -12.31
N GLY A 86 1.04 4.27 -11.66
CA GLY A 86 1.85 5.30 -12.32
C GLY A 86 2.99 4.70 -13.14
N GLY A 87 3.73 3.75 -12.57
CA GLY A 87 4.83 3.06 -13.25
C GLY A 87 4.37 2.15 -14.39
N ALA A 88 3.23 1.46 -14.26
CA ALA A 88 2.72 0.56 -15.29
C ALA A 88 2.09 1.30 -16.48
N VAL A 89 1.39 2.41 -16.22
CA VAL A 89 0.61 3.14 -17.24
C VAL A 89 1.39 4.32 -17.82
N LYS A 90 1.97 5.16 -16.95
CA LYS A 90 2.61 6.43 -17.33
C LYS A 90 4.14 6.36 -17.32
N GLY A 91 4.73 5.32 -16.72
CA GLY A 91 6.17 5.19 -16.51
C GLY A 91 6.72 6.06 -15.36
N TYR A 92 5.87 6.80 -14.66
CA TYR A 92 6.22 7.62 -13.49
C TYR A 92 5.00 7.89 -12.61
N ALA A 93 5.23 8.18 -11.33
CA ALA A 93 4.20 8.54 -10.38
C ALA A 93 4.24 10.05 -10.07
N ASN A 94 3.09 10.71 -10.06
CA ASN A 94 3.02 12.14 -9.77
C ASN A 94 3.03 12.37 -8.24
N ARG A 95 4.02 13.12 -7.75
CA ARG A 95 4.16 13.46 -6.32
C ARG A 95 2.91 14.12 -5.72
N ARG A 96 2.18 14.95 -6.50
CA ARG A 96 0.92 15.56 -6.04
C ARG A 96 -0.20 14.54 -5.87
N GLU A 97 -0.30 13.57 -6.78
CA GLU A 97 -1.28 12.47 -6.68
C GLU A 97 -0.97 11.59 -5.45
N LEU A 98 0.30 11.28 -5.24
CA LEU A 98 0.79 10.55 -4.06
C LEU A 98 0.38 11.23 -2.75
N VAL A 99 0.66 12.53 -2.59
CA VAL A 99 0.30 13.27 -1.37
C VAL A 99 -1.21 13.30 -1.17
N LYS A 100 -2.00 13.57 -2.22
CA LYS A 100 -3.47 13.56 -2.13
C LYS A 100 -4.00 12.20 -1.66
N VAL A 101 -3.49 11.12 -2.24
CA VAL A 101 -3.91 9.76 -1.92
C VAL A 101 -3.52 9.36 -0.50
N ILE A 102 -2.31 9.71 -0.04
CA ILE A 102 -1.89 9.50 1.36
C ILE A 102 -2.82 10.24 2.33
N LEU A 103 -3.18 11.50 2.02
CA LEU A 103 -4.07 12.29 2.87
C LEU A 103 -5.48 11.68 2.93
N ILE A 104 -6.04 11.28 1.80
CA ILE A 104 -7.35 10.61 1.75
C ILE A 104 -7.30 9.29 2.55
N ALA A 105 -6.25 8.49 2.36
CA ALA A 105 -6.06 7.24 3.08
C ALA A 105 -5.98 7.47 4.59
N ALA A 106 -5.17 8.44 5.03
CA ALA A 106 -5.01 8.77 6.44
C ALA A 106 -6.34 9.26 7.06
N ILE A 107 -7.07 10.16 6.39
CA ILE A 107 -8.35 10.68 6.86
C ILE A 107 -9.41 9.59 6.94
N TYR A 108 -9.48 8.70 5.95
CA TYR A 108 -10.43 7.59 5.98
C TYR A 108 -10.07 6.56 7.07
N SER A 109 -8.78 6.29 7.26
CA SER A 109 -8.29 5.28 8.19
C SER A 109 -8.36 5.69 9.67
N THR A 110 -8.49 6.99 9.97
CA THR A 110 -8.69 7.45 11.36
C THR A 110 -10.06 7.09 11.93
N ALA A 111 -11.00 6.62 11.10
CA ALA A 111 -12.31 6.14 11.53
C ALA A 111 -12.24 4.90 12.46
N VAL A 112 -11.12 4.19 12.48
CA VAL A 112 -10.91 3.02 13.37
C VAL A 112 -10.70 3.43 14.84
N TYR A 113 -10.10 4.59 15.10
CA TYR A 113 -9.86 5.02 16.49
C TYR A 113 -11.17 5.23 17.29
N PRO A 114 -12.19 5.94 16.77
CA PRO A 114 -13.51 6.01 17.42
C PRO A 114 -14.14 4.64 17.72
N VAL A 115 -13.98 3.67 16.82
CA VAL A 115 -14.52 2.31 17.00
C VAL A 115 -13.82 1.60 18.16
N LEU A 116 -12.50 1.70 18.28
CA LEU A 116 -11.75 1.12 19.39
C LEU A 116 -12.13 1.73 20.74
N VAL A 117 -12.32 3.05 20.79
CA VAL A 117 -12.81 3.76 21.99
C VAL A 117 -14.22 3.32 22.34
N ALA A 118 -15.13 3.22 21.37
CA ALA A 118 -16.50 2.77 21.59
C ALA A 118 -16.58 1.32 22.12
N LEU A 119 -15.61 0.48 21.77
CA LEU A 119 -15.48 -0.90 22.26
C LEU A 119 -14.73 -1.01 23.61
N GLY A 120 -14.27 0.11 24.19
CA GLY A 120 -13.55 0.12 25.47
C GLY A 120 -12.12 -0.42 25.42
N LEU A 121 -11.52 -0.47 24.23
CA LEU A 121 -10.20 -1.05 23.98
C LEU A 121 -9.06 -0.02 23.92
N ALA A 122 -9.36 1.28 24.04
CA ALA A 122 -8.42 2.39 23.92
C ALA A 122 -8.43 3.30 25.16
#